data_AF-A0A7R7WHL4-F1
#
_entry.id   AF-A0A7R7WHL4-F1
#
_cell.length_a   1.000
_cell.length_b   1.000
_cell.length_c   1.000
_cell.angle_alpha   90.00
_cell.angle_beta   90.00
_cell.angle_gamma   90.00
#
_symmetry.space_group_name_H-M   'P 1'
#
loop_
_entity.id
_entity.type
_entity.pdbx_description
1 polymer ?
#
loop_
_entity_poly.entity_id
_entity_poly.type
_entity_poly.pdbx_seq_one_letter_code
_entity_poly.pdbx_strand_id
1 'polypeptide(L)'
;MADHTYADQLTPLDLPMPRTYIRILFVFPTANPSPQITQELQRGLEKLSKQVPWVAGHVFHTTSANQKTSLEIRYHSDTTAILEDKGQITASYANLSSQNMPMEAIPPNVWPTVPSLLVTSLPRQGTAFSLPASSGSQIMGPDYASACITTPWM
;
A
#
# COMPACT_ATOMS: atom_id res chain seq x y z
N MET A 1 14.50 1.58 24.80
CA MET A 1 14.72 0.44 23.90
C MET A 1 15.33 1.01 22.64
N ALA A 2 16.46 0.48 22.18
CA ALA A 2 17.17 1.07 21.04
C ALA A 2 16.29 0.97 19.79
N ASP A 3 16.15 2.10 19.11
CA ASP A 3 15.46 2.23 17.83
C ASP A 3 16.38 1.58 16.78
N HIS A 4 16.15 0.30 16.47
CA HIS A 4 16.98 -0.44 15.53
C HIS A 4 16.43 -0.23 14.12
N THR A 5 16.81 0.88 13.50
CA THR A 5 16.64 1.06 12.06
C THR A 5 17.61 0.12 11.34
N TYR A 6 17.08 -0.81 10.56
CA TYR A 6 17.85 -1.66 9.67
C TYR A 6 17.97 -1.01 8.30
N ALA A 7 19.07 -1.27 7.59
CA ALA A 7 19.30 -0.76 6.25
C ALA A 7 19.97 -1.84 5.38
N ASP A 8 19.33 -2.17 4.26
CA ASP A 8 19.85 -3.11 3.27
C ASP A 8 20.06 -2.39 1.93
N GLN A 9 21.23 -2.58 1.34
CA GLN A 9 21.57 -1.97 0.06
C GLN A 9 20.85 -2.71 -1.08
N LEU A 10 20.15 -1.96 -1.93
CA LEU A 10 19.53 -2.53 -3.13
C LEU A 10 20.57 -2.79 -4.21
N THR A 11 20.24 -3.67 -5.14
CA THR A 11 21.15 -4.05 -6.20
C THR A 11 21.34 -2.90 -7.20
N PRO A 12 22.45 -2.89 -7.95
CA PRO A 12 22.65 -1.91 -9.02
C PRO A 12 21.58 -1.97 -10.14
N LEU A 13 20.85 -3.08 -10.27
CA LEU A 13 19.76 -3.23 -11.25
C LEU A 13 18.49 -2.50 -10.83
N ASP A 14 18.36 -2.11 -9.56
CA ASP A 14 17.19 -1.42 -9.03
C ASP A 14 17.27 0.10 -9.28
N LEU A 15 18.47 0.63 -9.52
CA LEU A 15 18.68 2.04 -9.89
C LEU A 15 17.95 2.51 -11.15
N PRO A 16 17.97 1.77 -12.27
CA PRO A 16 17.24 2.15 -13.48
C PRO A 16 15.73 1.90 -13.42
N MET A 17 15.22 1.22 -12.38
CA MET A 17 13.78 0.93 -12.30
C MET A 17 12.96 2.23 -12.30
N PRO A 18 11.87 2.29 -13.08
CA PRO A 18 10.98 3.45 -13.08
C PRO A 18 10.56 3.82 -11.66
N ARG A 19 10.65 5.10 -11.31
CA ARG A 19 10.34 5.59 -9.96
C ARG A 19 8.83 5.70 -9.70
N THR A 20 8.07 4.69 -10.13
CA THR A 20 6.63 4.58 -9.99
C THR A 20 6.27 3.26 -9.35
N TYR A 21 5.17 3.23 -8.61
CA TYR A 21 4.59 1.98 -8.14
C TYR A 21 4.05 1.18 -9.34
N ILE A 22 4.29 -0.12 -9.32
CA ILE A 22 3.53 -1.07 -10.14
C ILE A 22 2.16 -1.21 -9.49
N ARG A 23 1.11 -0.94 -10.27
CA ARG A 23 -0.27 -1.02 -9.79
C ARG A 23 -0.85 -2.39 -10.15
N ILE A 24 -1.23 -3.15 -9.15
CA ILE A 24 -1.90 -4.44 -9.33
C ILE A 24 -3.22 -4.39 -8.55
N LEU A 25 -4.30 -4.80 -9.21
CA LEU A 25 -5.63 -4.88 -8.62
C LEU A 25 -6.13 -6.32 -8.70
N PHE A 26 -6.54 -6.87 -7.57
CA PHE A 26 -7.21 -8.16 -7.48
C PHE A 26 -8.66 -7.92 -7.05
N VAL A 27 -9.61 -8.44 -7.83
CA VAL A 27 -11.04 -8.27 -7.58
C VAL A 27 -11.64 -9.64 -7.31
N PHE A 28 -12.33 -9.78 -6.18
CA PHE A 28 -12.94 -11.03 -5.75
C PHE A 28 -14.44 -10.82 -5.49
N PRO A 29 -15.32 -11.73 -5.96
CA PRO A 29 -16.69 -11.75 -5.49
C PRO A 29 -16.71 -12.17 -4.01
N THR A 30 -17.41 -11.42 -3.17
CA THR A 30 -17.56 -11.73 -1.74
C THR A 30 -19.01 -11.63 -1.29
N ALA A 31 -19.43 -12.56 -0.43
CA ALA A 31 -20.68 -12.48 0.32
C ALA A 31 -20.44 -12.10 1.80
N ASN A 32 -19.17 -12.05 2.22
CA ASN A 32 -18.79 -11.77 3.60
C ASN A 32 -18.72 -10.26 3.84
N PRO A 33 -19.05 -9.81 5.07
CA PRO A 33 -19.00 -8.40 5.41
C PRO A 33 -17.55 -7.89 5.37
N SER A 34 -17.35 -6.70 4.80
CA SER A 34 -16.05 -6.02 4.67
C SER A 34 -15.15 -6.10 5.92
N PRO A 35 -15.64 -5.82 7.15
CA PRO A 35 -14.76 -5.70 8.31
C PRO A 35 -14.03 -6.99 8.67
N GLN A 36 -14.66 -8.15 8.46
CA GLN A 36 -14.03 -9.44 8.78
C GLN A 36 -12.89 -9.76 7.81
N ILE A 37 -13.07 -9.48 6.52
CA ILE A 37 -12.05 -9.68 5.50
C ILE A 37 -10.86 -8.77 5.77
N THR A 38 -11.12 -7.49 6.03
CA THR A 38 -10.09 -6.49 6.35
C THR A 38 -9.27 -6.91 7.57
N GLN A 39 -9.91 -7.43 8.63
CA GLN A 39 -9.21 -7.91 9.82
C GLN A 39 -8.32 -9.12 9.56
N GLU A 40 -8.80 -10.12 8.81
CA GLU A 40 -7.98 -11.29 8.49
C GLU A 40 -6.80 -10.95 7.57
N LEU A 41 -7.01 -10.06 6.59
CA LEU A 41 -5.92 -9.54 5.75
C LEU A 41 -4.90 -8.75 6.57
N GLN A 42 -5.34 -7.88 7.47
CA GLN A 42 -4.44 -7.12 8.35
C GLN A 42 -3.62 -8.06 9.25
N ARG A 43 -4.24 -9.11 9.82
CA ARG A 43 -3.54 -10.12 10.61
C ARG A 43 -2.51 -10.90 9.77
N GLY A 44 -2.84 -11.20 8.52
CA GLY A 44 -1.91 -11.81 7.57
C GLY A 44 -0.70 -10.91 7.32
N LEU A 45 -0.96 -9.62 7.09
CA LEU A 45 0.07 -8.60 6.83
C LEU A 45 0.98 -8.35 8.05
N GLU A 46 0.42 -8.39 9.26
CA GLU A 46 1.17 -8.36 10.53
C GLU A 46 2.11 -9.56 10.67
N LYS A 47 1.62 -10.77 10.37
CA LYS A 47 2.44 -11.99 10.40
C LYS A 47 3.56 -11.92 9.35
N LEU A 48 3.24 -11.45 8.14
CA LEU A 48 4.21 -11.28 7.08
C LEU A 48 5.29 -10.26 7.46
N SER A 49 4.89 -9.11 8.00
CA SER A 49 5.83 -8.05 8.42
C SER A 49 6.79 -8.54 9.51
N LYS A 50 6.38 -9.46 10.39
CA LYS A 50 7.28 -10.08 11.37
C LYS A 50 8.30 -11.03 10.73
N GLN A 51 7.92 -11.74 9.69
CA GLN A 51 8.81 -12.67 8.98
C GLN A 51 9.72 -11.95 7.98
N VAL A 52 9.21 -10.85 7.41
CA VAL A 52 9.83 -10.10 6.32
C VAL A 52 9.72 -8.59 6.65
N PRO A 53 10.55 -8.07 7.57
CA PRO A 53 10.35 -6.73 8.12
C PRO A 53 10.58 -5.59 7.14
N TRP A 54 11.36 -5.85 6.09
CA TRP A 54 11.60 -4.87 5.03
C TRP A 54 10.30 -4.50 4.28
N VAL A 55 9.19 -5.27 4.40
CA VAL A 55 7.90 -5.02 3.70
C VAL A 55 7.26 -3.70 4.11
N ALA A 56 7.48 -3.29 5.35
CA ALA A 56 7.03 -2.01 5.86
C ALA A 56 8.11 -0.92 5.72
N GLY A 57 9.16 -1.17 4.93
CA GLY A 57 10.29 -0.29 4.72
C GLY A 57 10.06 0.75 3.63
N HIS A 58 11.01 1.68 3.55
CA HIS A 58 11.04 2.73 2.52
C HIS A 58 12.39 2.75 1.82
N VAL A 59 12.36 3.06 0.52
CA VAL A 59 13.57 3.15 -0.31
C VAL A 59 14.13 4.57 -0.26
N PHE A 60 15.43 4.67 -0.04
CA PHE A 60 16.17 5.92 0.03
C PHE A 60 17.28 5.94 -1.01
N HIS A 61 17.58 7.13 -1.52
CA HIS A 61 18.83 7.36 -2.21
C HIS A 61 19.99 7.33 -1.22
N THR A 62 21.04 6.63 -1.61
CA THR A 62 22.27 6.54 -0.84
C THR A 62 23.47 6.61 -1.77
N THR A 63 24.65 6.68 -1.18
CA THR A 63 25.92 6.67 -1.91
C THR A 63 26.72 5.47 -1.44
N SER A 64 27.16 4.62 -2.37
CA SER A 64 27.98 3.45 -2.03
C SER A 64 29.39 3.86 -1.58
N ALA A 65 30.14 2.90 -1.02
CA ALA A 65 31.54 3.10 -0.60
C ALA A 65 32.45 3.68 -1.70
N ASN A 66 32.13 3.44 -2.98
CA ASN A 66 32.86 3.95 -4.14
C ASN A 66 32.28 5.27 -4.69
N GLN A 67 31.52 6.02 -3.88
CA GLN A 67 30.88 7.28 -4.25
C GLN A 67 29.87 7.18 -5.42
N LYS A 68 29.39 5.98 -5.74
CA LYS A 68 28.38 5.78 -6.79
C LYS A 68 26.98 5.89 -6.20
N THR A 69 26.06 6.53 -6.94
CA THR A 69 24.64 6.54 -6.61
C THR A 69 24.15 5.11 -6.41
N SER A 70 23.43 4.89 -5.31
CA SER A 70 22.85 3.61 -4.93
C SER A 70 21.46 3.85 -4.32
N LEU A 71 20.76 2.76 -4.08
CA LEU A 71 19.54 2.75 -3.28
C LEU A 71 19.75 1.84 -2.07
N GLU A 72 19.00 2.11 -1.00
CA GLU A 72 18.89 1.24 0.16
C GLU A 72 17.45 1.24 0.64
N ILE A 73 17.01 0.13 1.20
CA ILE A 73 15.75 0.05 1.93
C ILE A 73 16.04 0.20 3.42
N ARG A 74 15.32 1.11 4.07
CA ARG A 74 15.35 1.27 5.53
C ARG A 74 14.03 0.85 6.13
N TYR A 75 14.09 0.09 7.21
CA TYR A 75 12.90 -0.43 7.88
C TYR A 75 13.15 -0.59 9.39
N HIS A 76 12.06 -0.69 10.15
CA HIS A 76 12.10 -1.03 11.57
C HIS A 76 11.36 -2.34 11.78
N SER A 77 11.87 -3.19 12.68
CA SER A 77 11.28 -4.50 12.96
C SER A 77 9.92 -4.44 13.66
N ASP A 78 9.56 -3.29 14.23
CA ASP A 78 8.28 -3.03 14.90
C ASP A 78 7.24 -2.39 13.96
N THR A 79 7.65 -1.95 12.77
CA THR A 79 6.75 -1.34 11.79
C THR A 79 6.04 -2.42 11.00
N THR A 80 4.73 -2.28 10.85
CA THR A 80 3.88 -3.20 10.11
C THR A 80 3.15 -2.46 9.01
N ALA A 81 3.01 -3.09 7.84
CA ALA A 81 2.22 -2.53 6.77
C ALA A 81 0.73 -2.49 7.17
N ILE A 82 0.05 -1.40 6.84
CA ILE A 82 -1.34 -1.13 7.23
C ILE A 82 -2.22 -1.22 6.00
N LEU A 83 -3.33 -1.95 6.11
CA LEU A 83 -4.36 -2.00 5.09
C LEU A 83 -5.21 -0.74 5.15
N GLU A 84 -5.43 -0.11 3.99
CA GLU A 84 -6.28 1.06 3.86
C GLU A 84 -7.61 0.67 3.20
N ASP A 85 -8.72 0.92 3.89
CA ASP A 85 -10.06 0.79 3.30
C ASP A 85 -10.37 2.03 2.45
N LYS A 86 -10.51 1.83 1.14
CA LYS A 86 -10.83 2.88 0.16
C LYS A 86 -12.33 3.07 -0.04
N GLY A 87 -13.15 2.32 0.70
CA GLY A 87 -14.60 2.34 0.58
C GLY A 87 -15.10 1.47 -0.56
N GLN A 88 -16.24 1.86 -1.12
CA GLN A 88 -17.01 1.05 -2.07
C GLN A 88 -17.02 1.69 -3.46
N ILE A 89 -17.06 0.85 -4.48
CA ILE A 89 -17.29 1.27 -5.87
C ILE A 89 -18.79 1.15 -6.14
N THR A 90 -19.38 2.18 -6.74
CA THR A 90 -20.84 2.23 -7.01
C THR A 90 -21.32 1.13 -7.95
N ALA A 91 -20.47 0.65 -8.86
CA ALA A 91 -20.82 -0.40 -9.82
C ALA A 91 -20.76 -1.79 -9.19
N SER A 92 -21.74 -2.64 -9.52
CA SER A 92 -21.77 -4.02 -9.02
C SER A 92 -20.70 -4.89 -9.68
N TYR A 93 -20.19 -5.89 -8.95
CA TYR A 93 -19.24 -6.87 -9.48
C TYR A 93 -19.77 -7.56 -10.75
N ALA A 94 -21.04 -7.96 -10.77
CA ALA A 94 -21.64 -8.64 -11.92
C ALA A 94 -21.68 -7.78 -13.18
N ASN A 95 -21.91 -6.47 -13.05
CA ASN A 95 -21.89 -5.55 -14.17
C ASN A 95 -20.45 -5.37 -14.68
N LEU A 96 -19.51 -5.08 -13.79
CA LEU A 96 -18.10 -4.89 -14.17
C LEU A 96 -17.47 -6.17 -14.76
N SER A 97 -17.78 -7.34 -14.21
CA SER A 97 -17.27 -8.62 -14.71
C SER A 97 -17.78 -8.93 -16.12
N SER A 98 -19.05 -8.61 -16.42
CA SER A 98 -19.61 -8.78 -17.76
C SER A 98 -18.91 -7.93 -18.83
N GLN A 99 -18.21 -6.87 -18.41
CA GLN A 99 -17.46 -5.96 -19.27
C GLN A 99 -15.95 -6.21 -19.23
N ASN A 100 -15.50 -7.33 -18.65
CA ASN A 100 -14.09 -7.65 -18.44
C ASN A 100 -13.33 -6.69 -17.51
N MET A 101 -14.02 -6.09 -16.54
CA MET A 101 -13.42 -5.21 -15.52
C MET A 101 -12.55 -4.08 -16.14
N PRO A 102 -13.15 -3.19 -16.95
CA PRO A 102 -12.40 -2.11 -17.58
C PRO A 102 -11.76 -1.22 -16.52
N MET A 103 -10.51 -0.81 -16.74
CA MET A 103 -9.72 -0.05 -15.76
C MET A 103 -10.32 1.32 -15.46
N GLU A 104 -11.04 1.90 -16.43
CA GLU A 104 -11.74 3.19 -16.34
C GLU A 104 -12.93 3.13 -15.39
N ALA A 105 -13.46 1.94 -15.11
CA ALA A 105 -14.56 1.75 -14.17
C ALA A 105 -14.10 1.75 -12.70
N ILE A 106 -12.79 1.68 -12.45
CA ILE A 106 -12.22 1.76 -11.09
C ILE A 106 -11.92 3.22 -10.77
N PRO A 107 -12.57 3.80 -9.74
CA PRO A 107 -12.40 5.22 -9.40
C PRO A 107 -10.92 5.60 -9.15
N PRO A 108 -10.46 6.77 -9.61
CA PRO A 108 -9.08 7.23 -9.44
C PRO A 108 -8.56 7.20 -7.99
N ASN A 109 -9.45 7.42 -7.01
CA ASN A 109 -9.12 7.44 -5.58
C ASN A 109 -8.91 6.05 -4.96
N VAL A 110 -9.33 4.98 -5.64
CA VAL A 110 -9.05 3.60 -5.24
C VAL A 110 -7.63 3.19 -5.64
N TRP A 111 -7.14 3.73 -6.76
CA TRP A 111 -5.77 3.48 -7.19
C TRP A 111 -4.78 4.04 -6.16
N PRO A 112 -3.68 3.31 -5.88
CA PRO A 112 -2.65 3.85 -5.01
C PRO A 112 -2.12 5.15 -5.60
N THR A 113 -2.26 6.21 -4.80
CA THR A 113 -1.61 7.50 -5.05
C THR A 113 -0.12 7.24 -5.21
N VAL A 114 0.53 7.91 -6.15
CA VAL A 114 1.96 7.74 -6.40
C VAL A 114 2.70 8.82 -5.60
N PRO A 115 3.05 8.64 -4.31
CA PRO A 115 4.13 9.44 -3.80
C PRO A 115 5.39 9.07 -4.58
N SER A 116 6.22 10.05 -4.89
CA SER A 116 7.57 9.80 -5.35
C SER A 116 8.23 8.80 -4.41
N LEU A 117 8.69 7.65 -4.93
CA LEU A 117 9.26 6.51 -4.17
C LEU A 117 10.39 6.91 -3.21
N LEU A 118 10.96 8.08 -3.42
CA LEU A 118 12.08 8.61 -2.68
C LEU A 118 11.56 9.46 -1.53
N VAL A 119 11.58 8.84 -0.37
CA VAL A 119 11.38 9.55 0.88
C VAL A 119 12.70 10.25 1.21
N THR A 120 12.69 11.57 1.39
CA THR A 120 13.88 12.33 1.83
C THR A 120 14.12 12.20 3.34
N SER A 121 13.11 11.78 4.10
CA SER A 121 13.17 11.58 5.56
C SER A 121 12.03 10.68 6.05
N LEU A 122 12.31 9.72 6.94
CA LEU A 122 11.30 8.87 7.57
C LEU A 122 10.17 9.72 8.19
N PRO A 123 8.88 9.39 7.97
CA PRO A 123 7.80 10.05 8.69
C PRO A 123 7.95 9.73 10.19
N ARG A 124 7.95 10.78 11.03
CA ARG A 124 7.88 10.63 12.48
C ARG A 124 6.60 9.87 12.83
N GLN A 125 6.72 8.81 13.65
CA GLN A 125 5.58 8.08 14.21
C GLN A 125 4.48 9.06 14.66
N GLY A 126 3.26 8.86 14.17
CA GLY A 126 2.05 9.55 14.65
C GLY A 126 1.40 10.56 13.71
N THR A 127 1.87 10.77 12.48
CA THR A 127 1.11 11.57 11.50
C THR A 127 0.18 10.70 10.67
N ALA A 128 -1.02 10.47 11.21
CA ALA A 128 -2.16 10.13 10.38
C ALA A 128 -2.34 11.22 9.33
N PHE A 129 -2.40 10.85 8.06
CA PHE A 129 -2.82 11.75 6.99
C PHE A 129 -4.32 12.04 7.19
N SER A 130 -4.63 13.12 7.90
CA SER A 130 -5.99 13.65 8.03
C SER A 130 -6.17 14.80 7.04
N LEU A 131 -7.15 14.68 6.14
CA LEU A 131 -7.72 15.81 5.40
C LEU A 131 -9.25 15.84 5.61
N PRO A 132 -9.89 17.03 5.46
CA PRO A 132 -11.04 17.42 6.26
C PRO A 132 -12.33 16.72 5.84
N ALA A 133 -13.19 16.52 6.84
CA ALA A 133 -14.52 15.96 6.71
C ALA A 133 -15.39 16.77 5.73
N SER A 134 -15.93 16.08 4.72
CA SER A 134 -17.03 16.58 3.90
C SER A 134 -18.31 15.86 4.31
N SER A 135 -19.25 16.64 4.85
CA SER A 135 -20.60 16.27 5.25
C SER A 135 -21.44 15.70 4.08
N GLY A 136 -22.30 14.70 4.33
CA GLY A 136 -23.43 14.41 3.43
C GLY A 136 -23.94 12.97 3.33
N SER A 137 -24.91 12.65 4.20
CA SER A 137 -26.13 11.84 3.99
C SER A 137 -26.09 10.36 3.55
N GLN A 138 -26.75 9.51 4.37
CA GLN A 138 -27.06 8.09 4.20
C GLN A 138 -28.09 7.80 3.09
N ILE A 139 -27.88 6.74 2.29
CA ILE A 139 -28.93 5.82 1.80
C ILE A 139 -28.37 4.39 1.72
N MET A 140 -29.09 3.41 2.30
CA MET A 140 -28.74 1.98 2.41
C MET A 140 -28.69 1.25 1.05
N GLY A 141 -27.68 0.37 0.86
CA GLY A 141 -27.53 -0.61 -0.23
C GLY A 141 -26.27 -1.47 -0.02
N PRO A 142 -26.19 -2.72 -0.53
CA PRO A 142 -25.39 -3.79 0.06
C PRO A 142 -23.89 -3.62 -0.13
N ASP A 143 -23.16 -3.91 0.95
CA ASP A 143 -21.75 -3.64 1.12
C ASP A 143 -20.82 -4.52 0.27
N TYR A 144 -19.92 -3.90 -0.51
CA TYR A 144 -18.78 -4.58 -1.14
C TYR A 144 -17.50 -3.75 -0.96
N ALA A 145 -16.50 -4.33 -0.31
CA ALA A 145 -15.22 -3.68 -0.06
C ALA A 145 -14.14 -4.11 -1.05
N SER A 146 -13.37 -3.13 -1.51
CA SER A 146 -12.16 -3.32 -2.31
C SER A 146 -10.96 -3.07 -1.42
N ALA A 147 -10.18 -4.12 -1.14
CA ALA A 147 -8.94 -4.01 -0.38
C ALA A 147 -7.76 -3.87 -1.35
N CYS A 148 -7.10 -2.71 -1.37
CA CYS A 148 -5.86 -2.51 -2.10
C CYS A 148 -4.68 -2.84 -1.17
N ILE A 149 -3.98 -3.93 -1.44
CA ILE A 149 -2.71 -4.24 -0.78
C ILE A 149 -1.62 -3.49 -1.53
N THR A 150 -1.15 -2.38 -0.96
CA THR A 150 0.09 -1.73 -1.37
C THR A 150 1.27 -2.46 -0.74
N THR A 151 1.84 -3.42 -1.47
CA THR A 151 3.20 -3.91 -1.18
C THR A 151 4.20 -3.13 -2.01
N PRO A 152 5.17 -2.43 -1.40
CA PRO A 152 6.33 -1.95 -2.15
C PRO A 152 7.29 -3.11 -2.35
N TRP A 153 7.34 -3.76 -3.53
CA TRP A 153 8.41 -4.72 -3.86
C TRP A 153 8.68 -4.85 -5.36
N MET A 154 9.94 -4.63 -5.77
CA MET A 154 10.97 -5.66 -5.89
C MET A 154 12.33 -5.00 -5.66
#